data_AF-L7LAT5-F1
#
_entry.id   AF-L7LAT5-F1
#
_cell.length_a   1.000
_cell.length_b   1.000
_cell.length_c   1.000
_cell.angle_alpha   90.00
_cell.angle_beta   90.00
_cell.angle_gamma   90.00
#
_symmetry.space_group_name_H-M   'P 1'
#
loop_
_entity.id
_entity.type
_entity.pdbx_description
1 polymer ?
#
loop_
_entity_poly.entity_id
_entity_poly.type
_entity_poly.pdbx_seq_one_letter_code
_entity_poly.pdbx_strand_id
1 'polypeptide(L)' 'MLEDLNKKAKGVGLHVADAKKPKLFTIRKVKNGKLVAKNVDGDEAMKIIKKYK' A
#
# COMPACT_ATOMS: atom_id res chain seq x y z
N MET A 1 -9.43 7.90 2.08
CA MET A 1 -8.18 7.48 2.78
C MET A 1 -7.57 6.21 2.20
N LEU A 2 -8.15 5.01 2.37
CA LEU A 2 -7.65 3.79 1.73
C LEU A 2 -7.68 3.90 0.19
N GLU A 3 -8.77 4.42 -0.35
CA GLU A 3 -8.97 4.58 -1.78
C GLU A 3 -7.94 5.53 -2.42
N ASP A 4 -7.66 6.66 -1.76
CA ASP A 4 -6.60 7.61 -2.16
C ASP A 4 -5.21 6.99 -2.12
N LEU A 5 -4.89 6.24 -1.06
CA LEU A 5 -3.63 5.52 -0.92
C LEU A 5 -3.49 4.47 -2.02
N ASN A 6 -4.54 3.71 -2.30
CA ASN A 6 -4.54 2.70 -3.34
C ASN A 6 -4.41 3.33 -4.75
N LYS A 7 -5.06 4.46 -4.99
CA LYS A 7 -4.95 5.20 -6.26
C LYS A 7 -3.53 5.70 -6.50
N LYS A 8 -2.88 6.26 -5.46
CA LYS A 8 -1.46 6.66 -5.52
C LYS A 8 -0.53 5.46 -5.70
N ALA A 9 -0.77 4.37 -4.98
CA ALA A 9 0.00 3.13 -5.07
C ALA A 9 -0.09 2.50 -6.46
N LYS A 10 -1.28 2.48 -7.08
CA LYS A 10 -1.46 1.93 -8.44
C LYS A 10 -0.61 2.68 -9.47
N GLY A 11 -0.45 4.00 -9.31
CA GLY A 11 0.42 4.81 -10.16
C GLY A 11 1.89 4.39 -10.17
N VAL A 12 2.34 3.68 -9.12
CA VAL A 12 3.71 3.15 -8.99
C VAL A 12 3.75 1.61 -9.04
N GLY A 13 2.67 0.97 -9.51
CA GLY A 13 2.59 -0.50 -9.64
C GLY A 13 2.39 -1.24 -8.31
N LEU A 14 1.88 -0.57 -7.28
CA LEU A 14 1.54 -1.12 -5.97
C LEU A 14 0.02 -1.17 -5.75
N HIS A 15 -0.43 -2.07 -4.89
CA HIS A 15 -1.82 -2.24 -4.46
C HIS A 15 -1.87 -2.14 -2.94
N VAL A 16 -2.72 -1.26 -2.42
CA VAL A 16 -2.92 -1.09 -0.98
C VAL A 16 -4.29 -1.67 -0.62
N ALA A 17 -4.32 -2.58 0.33
CA ALA A 17 -5.52 -3.21 0.87
C ALA A 17 -5.59 -3.02 2.38
N ASP A 18 -6.78 -3.12 2.95
CA ASP A 18 -6.97 -3.14 4.39
C ASP A 18 -6.28 -4.37 5.02
N ALA A 19 -5.63 -4.20 6.16
CA ALA A 19 -5.03 -5.31 6.90
C ALA A 19 -6.04 -5.91 7.88
N LYS A 20 -5.76 -7.12 8.37
CA LYS A 20 -6.60 -7.79 9.38
C LYS A 20 -6.74 -7.02 10.71
N LYS A 21 -5.90 -6.00 10.93
CA LYS A 21 -5.93 -5.13 12.11
C LYS A 21 -6.51 -3.76 11.72
N PRO A 22 -7.36 -3.17 12.56
CA PRO A 22 -7.94 -1.86 12.28
C PRO A 22 -6.85 -0.79 12.10
N LYS A 23 -7.08 0.14 11.19
CA LYS A 23 -6.17 1.26 10.84
C LYS A 23 -4.81 0.84 10.26
N LEU A 24 -4.65 -0.41 9.85
CA LEU A 24 -3.44 -0.88 9.18
C LEU A 24 -3.76 -1.32 7.75
N PHE A 25 -2.73 -1.28 6.92
CA PHE A 25 -2.78 -1.57 5.50
C PHE A 25 -1.75 -2.62 5.12
N THR A 26 -2.01 -3.27 4.00
CA THR A 26 -1.14 -4.25 3.36
C THR A 26 -0.82 -3.76 1.96
N ILE A 27 0.46 -3.78 1.58
CA ILE A 27 0.94 -3.32 0.28
C ILE A 27 1.48 -4.51 -0.50
N ARG A 28 1.03 -4.67 -1.73
CA ARG A 28 1.48 -5.71 -2.66
C ARG A 28 1.85 -5.11 -4.01
N LYS A 29 2.72 -5.77 -4.76
CA LYS A 29 2.95 -5.42 -6.16
C LYS A 29 1.77 -5.83 -7.01
N VAL A 30 1.31 -4.96 -7.91
CA VAL A 30 0.22 -5.25 -8.85
C VAL A 30 0.64 -6.36 -9.83
N LYS A 31 1.87 -6.32 -10.33
CA LYS A 31 2.37 -7.22 -11.39
C LYS A 31 2.38 -8.70 -11.00
N ASN A 32 2.74 -9.02 -9.77
CA ASN A 32 2.96 -10.41 -9.33
C ASN A 32 2.39 -10.73 -7.95
N GLY A 33 1.61 -9.83 -7.36
CA GLY A 33 1.03 -10.02 -6.03
C GLY A 33 2.05 -10.09 -4.89
N LYS A 34 3.35 -9.87 -5.16
CA LYS A 34 4.40 -9.99 -4.15
C LYS A 34 4.14 -9.01 -3.01
N LEU A 35 4.17 -9.53 -1.78
CA LEU A 35 4.01 -8.72 -0.58
C LEU A 35 5.20 -7.76 -0.45
N VAL A 36 4.90 -6.47 -0.34
CA VAL A 36 5.90 -5.41 -0.12
C VAL A 36 5.92 -5.03 1.36
N ALA A 37 4.74 -4.88 1.95
CA ALA A 37 4.59 -4.61 3.37
C ALA A 37 3.26 -5.14 3.90
N LYS A 38 3.20 -5.47 5.18
CA LYS A 38 1.98 -5.86 5.91
C LYS A 38 1.90 -5.07 7.20
N ASN A 39 0.68 -4.81 7.67
CA ASN A 39 0.43 -4.16 8.95
C ASN A 39 1.09 -2.77 9.08
N VAL A 40 1.08 -1.99 7.99
CA VAL A 40 1.62 -0.63 7.98
C VAL A 40 0.50 0.39 8.13
N ASP A 41 0.73 1.46 8.89
CA ASP A 41 -0.20 2.59 8.97
C ASP A 41 -0.20 3.43 7.68
N GLY A 42 -1.09 4.43 7.61
CA GLY A 42 -1.26 5.26 6.41
C GLY A 42 -0.04 6.11 6.06
N ASP A 43 0.71 6.58 7.06
CA ASP A 43 1.93 7.36 6.87
C ASP A 43 3.07 6.49 6.34
N GLU A 44 3.28 5.31 6.94
CA GLU A 44 4.24 4.32 6.47
C GLU A 44 3.89 3.84 5.05
N ALA A 45 2.60 3.62 4.76
CA ALA A 45 2.15 3.28 3.42
C ALA A 45 2.50 4.38 2.41
N MET A 46 2.33 5.65 2.78
CA MET A 46 2.67 6.78 1.91
C MET A 46 4.18 6.90 1.67
N LYS A 47 5.02 6.65 2.69
CA LYS A 47 6.49 6.59 2.55
C LYS A 47 6.90 5.48 1.58
N ILE A 48 6.31 4.30 1.70
CA ILE A 48 6.58 3.17 0.81
C ILE A 48 6.20 3.56 -0.62
N ILE A 49 4.99 4.08 -0.85
CA ILE A 49 4.53 4.50 -2.19
C ILE A 49 5.48 5.54 -2.79
N LYS A 50 5.93 6.54 -2.01
CA LYS A 50 6.90 7.56 -2.47
C LYS A 50 8.25 6.97 -2.86
N LYS A 51 8.74 5.93 -2.18
CA LYS A 51 10.01 5.26 -2.50
C LYS A 51 9.98 4.51 -3.84
N TYR A 52 8.79 4.16 -4.31
CA TYR A 52 8.58 3.48 -5.60
C TYR A 52 8.21 4.44 -6.75
N LYS A 53 8.07 5.74 -6.47
CA LYS A 53 7.93 6.80 -7.48
C LYS A 53 9.29 7.12 -8.08
#